data_AF-A0A6L8MXA6-F1
#
_entry.id   AF-A0A6L8MXA6-F1
#
_cell.length_a   1.000
_cell.length_b   1.000
_cell.length_c   1.000
_cell.angle_alpha   90.00
_cell.angle_beta   90.00
_cell.angle_gamma   90.00
#
_symmetry.space_group_name_H-M   'P 1'
#
loop_
_entity.id
_entity.type
_entity.pdbx_description
1 polymer ?
#
loop_
_entity_poly.entity_id
_entity_poly.type
_entity_poly.pdbx_seq_one_letter_code
_entity_poly.pdbx_strand_id
1 'polypeptide(L)'
;MKRFFILIAVLLVFLLYACNFEKTNFTSNNDSSTSSTFRNIDQAQTNSEESDITYSQSESYYRSILIQSRDEQRHYIESLPQEQQQSVQTTFSAMVKKAEELKQEFSSDKELIEMVLHDLLEEEGQVKDFSTSETSDLIESYANKKNIRYLQGTPATQQKYYGYSVPDELLKSVFLNGNPISFQFYGYVIGEGELYILNDCYVNEAGTELILFVERNGRKYVLESNKSPNNQKIDVFFSQDEILTSY
;
A
#
# COMPACT_ATOMS: atom_id res chain seq x y z
N MET A 1 29.22 22.74 -16.05
CA MET A 1 29.60 21.31 -15.99
C MET A 1 30.17 20.93 -14.62
N LYS A 2 29.35 20.93 -13.56
CA LYS A 2 29.76 20.51 -12.19
C LYS A 2 28.67 19.77 -11.39
N ARG A 3 27.57 19.34 -12.04
CA ARG A 3 26.44 18.68 -11.36
C ARG A 3 26.30 17.18 -11.63
N PHE A 4 27.26 16.57 -12.33
CA PHE A 4 27.21 15.16 -12.73
C PHE A 4 28.05 14.20 -11.87
N PHE A 5 28.77 14.69 -10.85
CA PHE A 5 29.68 13.85 -10.06
C PHE A 5 29.16 13.40 -8.69
N ILE A 6 27.99 13.88 -8.23
CA ILE A 6 27.47 13.52 -6.89
C ILE A 6 26.62 12.23 -6.92
N LEU A 7 26.06 11.88 -8.08
CA LEU A 7 25.17 10.71 -8.20
C LEU A 7 25.89 9.35 -8.20
N ILE A 8 27.21 9.31 -8.41
CA ILE A 8 27.98 8.05 -8.44
C ILE A 8 28.53 7.68 -7.05
N ALA A 9 28.63 8.64 -6.12
CA ALA A 9 29.15 8.37 -4.78
C ALA A 9 28.12 7.69 -3.84
N VAL A 10 26.82 7.92 -4.06
CA VAL A 10 25.76 7.33 -3.21
C VAL A 10 25.54 5.85 -3.51
N LEU A 11 25.84 5.40 -4.74
CA LEU A 11 25.68 3.98 -5.12
C LEU A 11 26.82 3.09 -4.61
N LEU A 12 28.00 3.66 -4.30
CA LEU A 12 29.18 2.88 -3.87
C LEU A 12 29.26 2.63 -2.35
N VAL A 13 28.50 3.37 -1.53
CA VAL A 13 28.44 3.12 -0.08
C VAL A 13 27.52 1.94 0.25
N PHE A 14 26.52 1.65 -0.60
CA PHE A 14 25.62 0.51 -0.41
C PHE A 14 26.25 -0.85 -0.75
N LEU A 15 27.33 -0.90 -1.55
CA LEU A 15 27.97 -2.16 -1.94
C LEU A 15 29.07 -2.64 -0.96
N LEU A 16 29.48 -1.83 0.01
CA LEU A 16 30.55 -2.18 0.96
C LEU A 16 30.06 -2.79 2.29
N TYR A 17 28.76 -2.77 2.58
CA TYR A 17 28.20 -3.38 3.79
C TYR A 17 27.80 -4.86 3.63
N ALA A 18 27.88 -5.42 2.42
CA ALA A 18 27.54 -6.83 2.15
C ALA A 18 28.69 -7.84 2.41
N CYS A 19 29.84 -7.39 2.92
CA CYS A 19 30.99 -8.26 3.19
C CYS A 19 31.36 -8.18 4.68
N ASN A 20 30.61 -8.87 5.53
CA ASN A 20 31.07 -9.40 6.82
C ASN A 20 29.99 -10.32 7.40
N PHE A 21 29.88 -11.52 6.85
CA PHE A 21 29.25 -12.64 7.56
C PHE A 21 30.33 -13.71 7.75
N GLU A 22 31.04 -13.58 8.87
CA GLU A 22 32.08 -14.50 9.29
C GLU A 22 31.43 -15.80 9.76
N LYS A 23 31.75 -16.89 9.05
CA LYS A 23 31.36 -18.25 9.42
C LYS A 23 31.96 -18.61 10.78
N THR A 24 31.11 -18.93 11.76
CA THR A 24 31.50 -19.87 12.81
C THR A 24 30.55 -21.07 12.81
N ASN A 25 31.14 -22.24 12.54
CA ASN A 25 30.53 -23.54 12.66
C ASN A 25 30.14 -23.77 14.13
N PHE A 26 28.91 -24.25 14.39
CA PHE A 26 28.65 -25.03 15.58
C PHE A 26 28.10 -26.41 15.21
N THR A 27 28.89 -27.39 15.63
CA THR A 27 28.73 -28.83 15.54
C THR A 27 27.50 -29.30 16.30
N SER A 28 26.75 -30.19 15.65
CA SER A 28 25.71 -31.05 16.24
C SER A 28 26.24 -31.81 17.46
N ASN A 29 25.48 -31.81 18.56
CA ASN A 29 25.35 -32.98 19.43
C ASN A 29 24.03 -32.92 20.22
N ASN A 30 23.29 -34.03 20.16
CA ASN A 30 22.19 -34.36 21.07
C ASN A 30 22.73 -34.48 22.51
N ASP A 31 21.96 -34.03 23.51
CA ASP A 31 21.40 -34.95 24.50
C ASP A 31 20.53 -34.24 25.55
N SER A 32 19.76 -35.08 26.21
CA SER A 32 18.59 -34.86 27.05
C SER A 32 18.74 -34.06 28.36
N SER A 33 17.57 -33.68 28.88
CA SER A 33 17.18 -33.70 30.31
C SER A 33 17.37 -32.45 31.20
N THR A 34 16.20 -32.01 31.69
CA THR A 34 15.86 -31.58 33.07
C THR A 34 16.23 -30.18 33.60
N SER A 35 15.14 -29.47 33.92
CA SER A 35 14.86 -28.73 35.16
C SER A 35 15.60 -27.43 35.44
N SER A 36 14.86 -26.32 35.45
CA SER A 36 15.03 -25.32 36.50
C SER A 36 13.72 -24.61 36.84
N THR A 37 13.34 -24.77 38.11
CA THR A 37 12.30 -24.10 38.87
C THR A 37 12.56 -22.60 38.97
N PHE A 38 11.56 -21.74 38.70
CA PHE A 38 11.51 -20.40 39.28
C PHE A 38 10.09 -20.03 39.77
N ARG A 39 10.02 -20.01 41.11
CA ARG A 39 9.18 -19.31 42.09
C ARG A 39 7.96 -18.49 41.62
N ASN A 40 6.82 -18.84 42.23
CA ASN A 40 5.64 -17.98 42.41
C ASN A 40 5.97 -16.69 43.17
N ILE A 41 5.40 -15.58 42.70
CA ILE A 41 5.02 -14.41 43.50
C ILE A 41 3.60 -14.02 43.07
N ASP A 42 2.73 -13.89 44.07
CA ASP A 42 1.29 -13.65 43.94
C ASP A 42 0.91 -12.23 43.49
N GLN A 43 -0.10 -12.20 42.62
CA GLN A 43 -1.27 -11.30 42.51
C GLN A 43 -1.10 -9.77 42.49
N ALA A 44 -1.50 -9.19 41.35
CA ALA A 44 -2.60 -8.23 41.33
C ALA A 44 -3.35 -8.33 39.98
N GLN A 45 -4.61 -8.72 40.04
CA GLN A 45 -5.54 -8.69 38.90
C GLN A 45 -5.85 -7.23 38.55
N THR A 46 -5.67 -6.89 37.28
CA THR A 46 -6.46 -5.86 36.62
C THR A 46 -6.91 -6.48 35.31
N ASN A 47 -8.21 -6.79 35.23
CA ASN A 47 -8.85 -7.27 34.02
C ASN A 47 -8.83 -6.15 32.98
N SER A 48 -7.93 -6.26 32.01
CA SER A 48 -8.18 -5.77 30.66
C SER A 48 -8.44 -7.00 29.81
N GLU A 49 -9.66 -7.14 29.31
CA GLU A 49 -9.96 -8.09 28.23
C GLU A 49 -9.27 -7.57 26.97
N GLU A 50 -7.95 -7.78 26.91
CA GLU A 50 -7.14 -7.69 25.71
C GLU A 50 -7.43 -8.99 24.95
N SER A 51 -8.15 -8.89 23.83
CA SER A 51 -8.34 -10.03 22.95
C SER A 51 -6.96 -10.45 22.43
N ASP A 52 -6.38 -11.50 23.01
CA ASP A 52 -5.08 -12.03 22.64
C ASP A 52 -5.20 -12.71 21.27
N ILE A 53 -5.13 -11.93 20.19
CA ILE A 53 -5.19 -12.46 18.82
C ILE A 53 -3.90 -13.25 18.60
N THR A 54 -4.02 -14.57 18.62
CA THR A 54 -2.90 -15.48 18.39
C THR A 54 -2.75 -15.75 16.90
N TYR A 55 -1.77 -15.12 16.27
CA TYR A 55 -1.43 -15.31 14.88
C TYR A 55 -0.63 -16.60 14.65
N SER A 56 -0.66 -17.12 13.42
CA SER A 56 0.23 -18.23 13.05
C SER A 56 1.70 -17.78 13.07
N GLN A 57 2.64 -18.73 13.15
CA GLN A 57 4.08 -18.42 13.16
C GLN A 57 4.53 -17.67 11.90
N SER A 58 4.01 -18.07 10.73
CA SER A 58 4.29 -17.42 9.44
C SER A 58 3.68 -16.02 9.37
N GLU A 59 2.45 -15.87 9.85
CA GLU A 59 1.79 -14.56 9.91
C GLU A 59 2.52 -13.58 10.82
N SER A 60 2.91 -14.03 12.02
CA SER A 60 3.69 -13.23 12.98
C SER A 60 5.02 -12.77 12.38
N TYR A 61 5.68 -13.64 11.63
CA TYR A 61 6.90 -13.32 10.92
C TYR A 61 6.69 -12.20 9.90
N TYR A 62 5.72 -12.33 8.99
CA TYR A 62 5.44 -11.31 7.99
C TYR A 62 4.97 -9.99 8.62
N ARG A 63 4.12 -10.04 9.65
CA ARG A 63 3.66 -8.85 10.40
C ARG A 63 4.85 -8.08 10.94
N SER A 64 5.80 -8.77 11.59
CA SER A 64 6.98 -8.13 12.19
C SER A 64 7.87 -7.41 11.17
N ILE A 65 8.09 -8.01 9.99
CA ILE A 65 8.93 -7.42 8.95
C ILE A 65 8.28 -6.18 8.34
N LEU A 66 6.97 -6.24 8.09
CA LEU A 66 6.25 -5.08 7.54
C LEU A 66 6.23 -3.93 8.56
N ILE A 67 5.88 -4.20 9.82
CA ILE A 67 5.93 -3.22 10.91
C ILE A 67 7.33 -2.60 11.05
N GLN A 68 8.39 -3.41 10.98
CA GLN A 68 9.75 -2.91 11.05
C GLN A 68 10.05 -1.94 9.89
N SER A 69 9.70 -2.32 8.65
CA SER A 69 9.95 -1.47 7.47
C SER A 69 9.24 -0.11 7.56
N ARG A 70 8.01 -0.12 8.12
CA ARG A 70 7.24 1.08 8.43
C ARG A 70 7.96 1.99 9.42
N ASP A 71 8.40 1.41 10.54
CA ASP A 71 9.01 2.16 11.63
C ASP A 71 10.36 2.75 11.23
N GLU A 72 11.15 2.02 10.43
CA GLU A 72 12.39 2.52 9.83
C GLU A 72 12.13 3.73 8.92
N GLN A 73 11.09 3.67 8.08
CA GLN A 73 10.69 4.79 7.23
C GLN A 73 10.19 5.99 8.06
N ARG A 74 9.37 5.74 9.08
CA ARG A 74 8.87 6.79 9.97
C ARG A 74 10.03 7.49 10.69
N HIS A 75 10.98 6.72 11.22
CA HIS A 75 12.17 7.26 11.87
C HIS A 75 13.02 8.10 10.92
N TYR A 76 13.16 7.65 9.66
CA TYR A 76 13.84 8.45 8.64
C TYR A 76 13.11 9.77 8.36
N ILE A 77 11.78 9.75 8.18
CA ILE A 77 10.98 10.97 7.96
C ILE A 77 11.12 11.93 9.14
N GLU A 78 10.99 11.43 10.37
CA GLU A 78 11.13 12.23 11.60
C GLU A 78 12.52 12.86 11.76
N SER A 79 13.56 12.23 11.18
CA SER A 79 14.93 12.77 11.19
C SER A 79 15.14 13.93 10.21
N LEU A 80 14.22 14.15 9.26
CA LEU A 80 14.35 15.18 8.24
C LEU A 80 13.82 16.55 8.70
N PRO A 81 14.35 17.66 8.14
CA PRO A 81 13.79 18.99 8.31
C PRO A 81 12.30 19.02 7.92
N GLN A 82 11.48 19.77 8.65
CA GLN A 82 10.02 19.82 8.48
C GLN A 82 9.57 20.10 7.02
N GLU A 83 10.28 20.98 6.32
CA GLU A 83 10.03 21.31 4.91
C GLU A 83 10.23 20.13 3.96
N GLN A 84 11.04 19.15 4.36
CA GLN A 84 11.34 17.95 3.56
C GLN A 84 10.45 16.77 3.94
N GLN A 85 9.84 16.76 5.14
CA GLN A 85 8.97 15.67 5.60
C GLN A 85 7.78 15.43 4.67
N GLN A 86 7.18 16.50 4.13
CA GLN A 86 6.05 16.42 3.18
C GLN A 86 6.47 15.92 1.78
N SER A 87 7.77 15.97 1.45
CA SER A 87 8.30 15.50 0.18
C SER A 87 8.72 14.02 0.21
N VAL A 88 8.71 13.40 1.39
CA VAL A 88 9.07 11.99 1.54
C VAL A 88 7.84 11.11 1.39
N GLN A 89 7.99 10.10 0.53
CA GLN A 89 7.13 8.96 0.35
C GLN A 89 6.50 8.49 1.69
N THR A 90 5.18 8.25 1.76
CA THR A 90 4.51 7.98 3.05
C THR A 90 4.94 6.66 3.66
N THR A 91 4.78 6.53 4.98
CA THR A 91 5.03 5.37 5.85
C THR A 91 4.48 4.02 5.33
N PHE A 92 3.38 4.04 4.55
CA PHE A 92 2.80 2.84 3.95
C PHE A 92 3.62 2.29 2.78
N SER A 93 4.42 3.12 2.11
CA SER A 93 5.22 2.70 0.96
C SER A 93 6.37 1.76 1.34
N ALA A 94 6.94 1.85 2.54
CA ALA A 94 7.93 0.87 2.98
C ALA A 94 7.28 -0.50 3.18
N MET A 95 6.10 -0.55 3.81
CA MET A 95 5.37 -1.80 4.03
C MET A 95 4.97 -2.46 2.71
N VAL A 96 4.36 -1.70 1.79
CA VAL A 96 3.92 -2.23 0.49
C VAL A 96 5.12 -2.71 -0.33
N LYS A 97 6.22 -1.94 -0.36
CA LYS A 97 7.44 -2.36 -1.05
C LYS A 97 8.01 -3.64 -0.43
N LYS A 98 8.06 -3.71 0.90
CA LYS A 98 8.61 -4.86 1.60
C LYS A 98 7.76 -6.11 1.40
N ALA A 99 6.45 -5.96 1.37
CA ALA A 99 5.53 -7.03 1.03
C ALA A 99 5.77 -7.54 -0.40
N GLU A 100 6.02 -6.66 -1.38
CA GLU A 100 6.35 -7.10 -2.74
C GLU A 100 7.68 -7.88 -2.82
N GLU A 101 8.72 -7.44 -2.09
CA GLU A 101 9.97 -8.20 -1.95
C GLU A 101 9.72 -9.59 -1.35
N LEU A 102 8.92 -9.66 -0.29
CA LEU A 102 8.57 -10.93 0.36
C LEU A 102 7.77 -11.86 -0.55
N LYS A 103 6.84 -11.33 -1.37
CA LYS A 103 6.08 -12.14 -2.34
C LYS A 103 6.97 -12.72 -3.43
N GLN A 104 8.06 -12.04 -3.78
CA GLN A 104 9.05 -12.56 -4.74
C GLN A 104 9.93 -13.65 -4.10
N GLU A 105 10.30 -13.49 -2.83
CA GLU A 105 11.12 -14.46 -2.09
C GLU A 105 10.31 -15.72 -1.68
N PHE A 106 9.08 -15.52 -1.23
CA PHE A 106 8.19 -16.53 -0.67
C PHE A 106 6.91 -16.66 -1.51
N SER A 107 7.08 -17.03 -2.79
CA SER A 107 5.95 -17.14 -3.74
C SER A 107 4.79 -18.04 -3.29
N SER A 108 5.05 -19.04 -2.44
CA SER A 108 4.02 -19.93 -1.88
C SER A 108 3.13 -19.28 -0.82
N ASP A 109 3.58 -18.17 -0.22
CA ASP A 109 2.90 -17.46 0.87
C ASP A 109 2.32 -16.14 0.40
N LYS A 110 2.20 -15.94 -0.92
CA LYS A 110 1.79 -14.67 -1.54
C LYS A 110 0.47 -14.15 -0.95
N GLU A 111 -0.53 -15.00 -0.86
CA GLU A 111 -1.86 -14.63 -0.34
C GLU A 111 -1.82 -14.28 1.15
N LEU A 112 -0.99 -14.96 1.94
CA LEU A 112 -0.81 -14.66 3.36
C LEU A 112 -0.10 -13.32 3.56
N ILE A 113 0.93 -13.03 2.76
CA ILE A 113 1.65 -11.76 2.80
C ILE A 113 0.72 -10.61 2.38
N GLU A 114 -0.14 -10.81 1.38
CA GLU A 114 -1.14 -9.81 0.97
C GLU A 114 -2.20 -9.57 2.05
N MET A 115 -2.70 -10.62 2.70
CA MET A 115 -3.61 -10.51 3.85
C MET A 115 -2.95 -9.72 5.00
N VAL A 116 -1.74 -10.09 5.41
CA VAL A 116 -1.01 -9.40 6.48
C VAL A 116 -0.74 -7.94 6.17
N LEU A 117 -0.35 -7.64 4.93
CA LEU A 117 -0.18 -6.25 4.49
C LEU A 117 -1.50 -5.48 4.61
N HIS A 118 -2.60 -6.07 4.15
CA HIS A 118 -3.92 -5.45 4.22
C HIS A 118 -4.33 -5.14 5.66
N ASP A 119 -4.26 -6.13 6.55
CA ASP A 119 -4.60 -5.97 7.96
C ASP A 119 -3.77 -4.86 8.63
N LEU A 120 -2.45 -4.81 8.37
CA LEU A 120 -1.59 -3.78 8.93
C LEU A 120 -1.87 -2.37 8.37
N LEU A 121 -2.24 -2.29 7.09
CA LEU A 121 -2.67 -1.02 6.49
C LEU A 121 -4.00 -0.54 7.09
N GLU A 122 -4.91 -1.47 7.45
CA GLU A 122 -6.15 -1.17 8.17
C GLU A 122 -5.90 -0.78 9.63
N GLU A 123 -4.98 -1.45 10.34
CA GLU A 123 -4.63 -1.17 11.73
C GLU A 123 -4.02 0.24 11.91
N GLU A 124 -3.09 0.62 11.05
CA GLU A 124 -2.56 1.99 10.99
C GLU A 124 -3.62 3.01 10.53
N GLY A 125 -4.68 2.51 9.89
CA GLY A 125 -5.82 3.26 9.39
C GLY A 125 -6.92 3.53 10.42
N GLN A 126 -6.77 3.25 11.72
CA GLN A 126 -7.76 3.67 12.73
C GLN A 126 -7.68 5.19 12.94
N VAL A 127 -8.40 6.08 12.23
CA VAL A 127 -9.81 6.04 11.81
C VAL A 127 -9.99 6.42 10.34
N LYS A 128 -10.16 5.42 9.48
CA LYS A 128 -11.12 5.39 8.37
C LYS A 128 -11.33 3.92 8.04
N ASP A 129 -12.44 3.39 8.52
CA ASP A 129 -13.02 2.13 8.09
C ASP A 129 -13.06 2.08 6.55
N PHE A 130 -12.10 1.37 5.93
CA PHE A 130 -12.05 1.20 4.47
C PHE A 130 -13.13 0.21 3.97
N SER A 131 -13.93 -0.36 4.88
CA SER A 131 -15.01 -1.31 4.60
C SER A 131 -16.42 -0.71 4.80
N THR A 132 -16.54 0.56 5.20
CA THR A 132 -17.78 1.37 5.13
C THR A 132 -17.54 2.69 4.41
N SER A 133 -16.71 2.66 3.36
CA SER A 133 -16.29 3.86 2.68
C SER A 133 -17.48 4.60 2.08
N GLU A 134 -17.54 5.91 2.32
CA GLU A 134 -18.40 6.85 1.60
C GLU A 134 -18.39 6.60 0.08
N THR A 135 -17.28 6.12 -0.47
CA THR A 135 -17.14 5.73 -1.88
C THR A 135 -17.85 4.41 -2.22
N SER A 136 -17.91 3.43 -1.32
CA SER A 136 -18.60 2.15 -1.52
C SER A 136 -20.11 2.33 -1.64
N ASP A 137 -20.74 3.11 -0.76
CA ASP A 137 -22.19 3.39 -0.82
C ASP A 137 -22.56 4.13 -2.11
N LEU A 138 -21.71 5.07 -2.54
CA LEU A 138 -21.88 5.80 -3.80
C LEU A 138 -21.73 4.88 -5.00
N ILE A 139 -20.75 3.97 -4.98
CA ILE A 139 -20.55 3.00 -6.04
C ILE A 139 -21.67 1.97 -6.09
N GLU A 140 -22.18 1.49 -4.96
CA GLU A 140 -23.32 0.58 -4.94
C GLU A 140 -24.57 1.25 -5.52
N SER A 141 -24.84 2.49 -5.12
CA SER A 141 -25.97 3.27 -5.64
C SER A 141 -25.84 3.51 -7.15
N TYR A 142 -24.64 3.87 -7.61
CA TYR A 142 -24.33 4.08 -9.02
C TYR A 142 -24.40 2.78 -9.83
N ALA A 143 -23.88 1.68 -9.29
CA ALA A 143 -23.96 0.33 -9.84
C ALA A 143 -25.41 -0.11 -10.05
N ASN A 144 -26.25 0.11 -9.03
CA ASN A 144 -27.68 -0.21 -9.07
C ASN A 144 -28.42 0.64 -10.12
N LYS A 145 -28.13 1.95 -10.20
CA LYS A 145 -28.68 2.85 -11.22
C LYS A 145 -28.35 2.37 -12.64
N LYS A 146 -27.12 1.89 -12.87
CA LYS A 146 -26.65 1.42 -14.18
C LYS A 146 -26.96 -0.05 -14.46
N ASN A 147 -27.35 -0.83 -13.45
CA ASN A 147 -27.41 -2.28 -13.51
C ASN A 147 -26.06 -2.89 -13.96
N ILE A 148 -24.95 -2.37 -13.40
CA ILE A 148 -23.57 -2.79 -13.70
C ILE A 148 -22.85 -3.00 -12.37
N ARG A 149 -22.10 -4.09 -12.25
CA ARG A 149 -21.26 -4.34 -11.07
C ARG A 149 -19.87 -3.73 -11.24
N TYR A 150 -19.38 -3.14 -10.16
CA TYR A 150 -18.04 -2.59 -10.05
C TYR A 150 -17.24 -3.37 -9.00
N LEU A 151 -15.94 -3.49 -9.26
CA LEU A 151 -14.96 -4.13 -8.42
C LEU A 151 -13.91 -3.10 -8.03
N GLN A 152 -13.56 -3.06 -6.75
CA GLN A 152 -12.50 -2.18 -6.26
C GLN A 152 -11.14 -2.66 -6.80
N GLY A 153 -10.43 -1.75 -7.43
CA GLY A 153 -9.06 -1.95 -7.90
C GLY A 153 -8.07 -1.54 -6.82
N THR A 154 -7.38 -2.52 -6.25
CA THR A 154 -6.28 -2.32 -5.32
C THR A 154 -5.04 -3.04 -5.84
N PRO A 155 -3.83 -2.68 -5.38
CA PRO A 155 -2.63 -3.43 -5.74
C PRO A 155 -2.74 -4.95 -5.42
N ALA A 156 -3.55 -5.32 -4.42
CA ALA A 156 -3.81 -6.71 -4.05
C ALA A 156 -4.81 -7.41 -4.99
N THR A 157 -5.89 -6.73 -5.41
CA THR A 157 -6.92 -7.37 -6.25
C THR A 157 -6.54 -7.46 -7.73
N GLN A 158 -5.54 -6.69 -8.17
CA GLN A 158 -4.98 -6.68 -9.53
C GLN A 158 -6.06 -6.62 -10.63
N GLN A 159 -7.15 -5.88 -10.38
CA GLN A 159 -8.23 -5.72 -11.35
C GLN A 159 -7.71 -5.18 -12.69
N LYS A 160 -8.42 -5.50 -13.77
CA LYS A 160 -7.99 -5.17 -15.13
C LYS A 160 -8.95 -4.20 -15.81
N TYR A 161 -8.41 -3.09 -16.30
CA TYR A 161 -9.10 -2.17 -17.21
C TYR A 161 -8.40 -2.19 -18.55
N TYR A 162 -9.04 -2.67 -19.61
CA TYR A 162 -8.41 -2.89 -20.93
C TYR A 162 -7.04 -3.58 -20.86
N GLY A 163 -6.86 -4.52 -19.93
CA GLY A 163 -5.62 -5.27 -19.71
C GLY A 163 -4.61 -4.63 -18.76
N TYR A 164 -4.76 -3.35 -18.42
CA TYR A 164 -3.91 -2.65 -17.45
C TYR A 164 -4.24 -3.10 -16.02
N SER A 165 -3.23 -3.46 -15.23
CA SER A 165 -3.40 -3.65 -13.78
C SER A 165 -3.79 -2.34 -13.10
N VAL A 166 -4.83 -2.41 -12.28
CA VAL A 166 -5.34 -1.29 -11.49
C VAL A 166 -4.90 -1.42 -10.04
N PRO A 167 -4.38 -0.36 -9.40
CA PRO A 167 -4.10 0.96 -9.96
C PRO A 167 -2.74 1.07 -10.70
N ASP A 168 -1.77 0.21 -10.40
CA ASP A 168 -0.34 0.47 -10.63
C ASP A 168 0.09 0.73 -12.08
N GLU A 169 -0.40 -0.07 -13.02
CA GLU A 169 -0.07 0.07 -14.45
C GLU A 169 -0.94 1.14 -15.09
N LEU A 170 -2.22 1.16 -14.71
CA LEU A 170 -3.23 2.06 -15.23
C LEU A 170 -2.88 3.54 -14.97
N LEU A 171 -2.53 3.90 -13.74
CA LEU A 171 -2.37 5.31 -13.35
C LEU A 171 -1.21 6.02 -14.07
N LYS A 172 -0.23 5.28 -14.60
CA LYS A 172 0.86 5.83 -15.42
C LYS A 172 0.38 6.46 -16.72
N SER A 173 -0.81 6.07 -17.15
CA SER A 173 -1.36 6.32 -18.47
C SER A 173 -2.63 7.19 -18.43
N VAL A 174 -2.97 7.74 -17.26
CA VAL A 174 -4.20 8.53 -17.07
C VAL A 174 -3.96 10.01 -17.39
N PHE A 175 -4.88 10.59 -18.16
CA PHE A 175 -4.90 11.99 -18.56
C PHE A 175 -6.25 12.59 -18.17
N LEU A 176 -6.26 13.79 -17.60
CA LEU A 176 -7.47 14.55 -17.33
C LEU A 176 -7.73 15.52 -18.48
N ASN A 177 -8.78 15.26 -19.27
CA ASN A 177 -9.11 16.02 -20.47
C ASN A 177 -7.89 16.22 -21.40
N GLY A 178 -7.12 15.15 -21.62
CA GLY A 178 -5.92 15.13 -22.46
C GLY A 178 -4.64 15.68 -21.81
N ASN A 179 -4.69 16.16 -20.56
CA ASN A 179 -3.51 16.64 -19.83
C ASN A 179 -3.00 15.56 -18.87
N PRO A 180 -1.67 15.32 -18.80
CA PRO A 180 -1.14 14.32 -17.88
C PRO A 180 -1.37 14.76 -16.43
N ILE A 181 -1.74 13.80 -15.58
CA ILE A 181 -1.89 14.00 -14.13
C ILE A 181 -1.10 12.93 -13.37
N SER A 182 -0.82 13.21 -12.11
CA SER A 182 -0.16 12.28 -11.18
C SER A 182 -1.07 11.96 -9.99
N PHE A 183 -0.86 10.78 -9.42
CA PHE A 183 -1.64 10.26 -8.31
C PHE A 183 -0.74 9.90 -7.14
N GLN A 184 -1.12 10.35 -5.95
CA GLN A 184 -0.56 9.88 -4.69
C GLN A 184 -1.50 8.85 -4.04
N PHE A 185 -0.99 7.65 -3.77
CA PHE A 185 -1.72 6.60 -3.04
C PHE A 185 -0.73 5.66 -2.35
N TYR A 186 -1.05 5.23 -1.12
CA TYR A 186 -0.13 4.45 -0.26
C TYR A 186 1.30 5.02 -0.19
N GLY A 187 1.45 6.33 -0.37
CA GLY A 187 2.72 7.06 -0.41
C GLY A 187 3.50 7.03 -1.70
N TYR A 188 3.03 6.31 -2.70
CA TYR A 188 3.58 6.33 -4.05
C TYR A 188 3.01 7.48 -4.83
N VAL A 189 3.87 8.14 -5.61
CA VAL A 189 3.44 9.04 -6.67
C VAL A 189 3.64 8.34 -8.00
N ILE A 190 2.57 8.22 -8.79
CA ILE A 190 2.58 7.63 -10.13
C ILE A 190 2.04 8.65 -11.14
N GLY A 191 2.67 8.71 -12.32
CA GLY A 191 2.26 9.60 -13.41
C GLY A 191 3.07 10.90 -13.44
N GLU A 192 2.64 11.83 -14.28
CA GLU A 192 3.33 13.11 -14.51
C GLU A 192 2.28 14.23 -14.54
N GLY A 193 2.61 15.41 -14.03
CA GLY A 193 1.70 16.57 -14.07
C GLY A 193 0.99 16.84 -12.74
N GLU A 194 -0.22 17.40 -12.80
CA GLU A 194 -0.93 17.87 -11.60
C GLU A 194 -1.24 16.71 -10.65
N LEU A 195 -0.97 16.92 -9.35
CA LEU A 195 -1.10 15.88 -8.32
C LEU A 195 -2.52 15.80 -7.76
N TYR A 196 -3.03 14.57 -7.68
CA TYR A 196 -4.27 14.18 -7.00
C TYR A 196 -3.98 13.09 -5.97
N ILE A 197 -4.63 13.12 -4.81
CA ILE A 197 -4.61 12.03 -3.84
C ILE A 197 -5.69 11.04 -4.27
N LEU A 198 -5.32 9.78 -4.56
CA LEU A 198 -6.29 8.75 -4.91
C LEU A 198 -6.77 8.07 -3.63
N ASN A 199 -8.08 8.16 -3.40
CA ASN A 199 -8.74 7.57 -2.24
C ASN A 199 -9.24 6.15 -2.57
N ASP A 200 -9.94 6.00 -3.70
CA ASP A 200 -10.43 4.70 -4.16
C ASP A 200 -10.47 4.63 -5.69
N CYS A 201 -10.37 3.41 -6.21
CA CYS A 201 -10.47 3.12 -7.63
C CYS A 201 -11.42 1.94 -7.85
N TYR A 202 -12.31 2.06 -8.83
CA TYR A 202 -13.26 1.02 -9.19
C TYR A 202 -13.26 0.78 -10.70
N VAL A 203 -13.42 -0.47 -11.09
CA VAL A 203 -13.55 -0.89 -12.47
C VAL A 203 -14.80 -1.73 -12.61
N ASN A 204 -15.58 -1.54 -13.67
CA ASN A 204 -16.71 -2.44 -13.92
C ASN A 204 -16.23 -3.87 -14.25
N GLU A 205 -17.10 -4.88 -14.07
CA GLU A 205 -16.73 -6.29 -14.35
C GLU A 205 -16.25 -6.54 -15.79
N ALA A 206 -16.68 -5.70 -16.74
CA ALA A 206 -16.24 -5.78 -18.13
C ALA A 206 -14.82 -5.23 -18.37
N GLY A 207 -14.24 -4.50 -17.41
CA GLY A 207 -12.92 -3.87 -17.56
C GLY A 207 -12.91 -2.69 -18.53
N THR A 208 -14.04 -2.00 -18.69
CA THR A 208 -14.27 -0.95 -19.71
C THR A 208 -14.66 0.42 -19.15
N GLU A 209 -15.04 0.50 -17.87
CA GLU A 209 -15.35 1.74 -17.17
C GLU A 209 -14.49 1.85 -15.91
N LEU A 210 -13.85 3.00 -15.73
CA LEU A 210 -13.00 3.33 -14.59
C LEU A 210 -13.63 4.48 -13.80
N ILE A 211 -13.63 4.37 -12.48
CA ILE A 211 -14.04 5.43 -11.56
C ILE A 211 -12.92 5.64 -10.55
N LEU A 212 -12.45 6.88 -10.42
CA LEU A 212 -11.42 7.27 -9.47
C LEU A 212 -12.00 8.30 -8.50
N PHE A 213 -12.00 7.99 -7.22
CA PHE A 213 -12.29 8.93 -6.15
C PHE A 213 -10.99 9.60 -5.73
N VAL A 214 -10.91 10.91 -5.90
CA VAL A 214 -9.67 11.66 -5.69
C VAL A 214 -9.90 12.92 -4.86
N GLU A 215 -8.84 13.38 -4.21
CA GLU A 215 -8.78 14.67 -3.52
C GLU A 215 -7.67 15.54 -4.10
N ARG A 216 -7.94 16.84 -4.21
CA ARG A 216 -6.93 17.84 -4.52
C ARG A 216 -7.22 19.14 -3.78
N ASN A 217 -6.21 19.66 -3.09
CA ASN A 217 -6.30 20.91 -2.32
C ASN A 217 -7.45 20.90 -1.30
N GLY A 218 -7.68 19.77 -0.61
CA GLY A 218 -8.77 19.62 0.36
C GLY A 218 -10.17 19.52 -0.26
N ARG A 219 -10.27 19.33 -1.59
CA ARG A 219 -11.53 19.16 -2.30
C ARG A 219 -11.59 17.80 -2.97
N LYS A 220 -12.72 17.13 -2.84
CA LYS A 220 -12.98 15.82 -3.42
C LYS A 220 -13.56 15.94 -4.83
N TYR A 221 -13.20 14.98 -5.68
CA TYR A 221 -13.67 14.86 -7.05
C TYR A 221 -13.83 13.39 -7.41
N VAL A 222 -14.72 13.11 -8.36
CA VAL A 222 -14.80 11.80 -9.02
C VAL A 222 -14.38 11.96 -10.47
N LEU A 223 -13.44 11.14 -10.91
CA LEU A 223 -13.00 11.05 -12.30
C LEU A 223 -13.55 9.77 -12.93
N GLU A 224 -14.05 9.87 -14.16
CA GLU A 224 -14.61 8.75 -14.90
C GLU A 224 -13.92 8.57 -16.25
N SER A 225 -13.89 7.33 -16.75
CA SER A 225 -13.63 7.04 -18.15
C SER A 225 -14.88 6.52 -18.85
N ASN A 226 -15.10 6.94 -20.10
CA ASN A 226 -16.18 6.41 -20.94
C ASN A 226 -15.71 6.04 -22.36
N LYS A 227 -14.40 6.02 -22.58
CA LYS A 227 -13.77 5.71 -23.86
C LYS A 227 -12.65 4.69 -23.66
N SER A 228 -12.51 3.81 -24.63
CA SER A 228 -11.38 2.89 -24.70
C SER A 228 -10.07 3.68 -24.78
N PRO A 229 -8.98 3.18 -24.16
CA PRO A 229 -7.68 3.83 -24.22
C PRO A 229 -7.21 4.03 -25.67
N ASN A 230 -6.64 5.19 -25.98
CA ASN A 230 -6.10 5.51 -27.31
C ASN A 230 -4.58 5.68 -27.22
N ASN A 231 -3.80 4.87 -27.96
CA ASN A 231 -2.34 4.89 -27.91
C ASN A 231 -1.80 4.84 -26.47
N GLN A 232 -2.34 3.92 -25.68
CA GLN A 232 -2.04 3.75 -24.25
C GLN A 232 -2.41 4.95 -23.36
N LYS A 233 -3.21 5.90 -23.85
CA LYS A 233 -3.73 7.02 -23.04
C LYS A 233 -5.15 6.74 -22.60
N ILE A 234 -5.37 6.86 -21.30
CA ILE A 234 -6.67 6.70 -20.64
C ILE A 234 -7.14 8.10 -20.28
N ASP A 235 -8.09 8.61 -21.05
CA ASP A 235 -8.65 9.93 -20.80
C ASP A 235 -9.79 9.80 -19.77
N VAL A 236 -9.68 10.58 -18.70
CA VAL A 236 -10.69 10.71 -17.66
C VAL A 236 -11.22 12.14 -17.61
N PHE A 237 -12.44 12.30 -17.10
CA PHE A 237 -13.11 13.58 -16.93
C PHE A 237 -13.79 13.63 -15.57
N PHE A 238 -14.06 14.84 -15.08
CA PHE A 238 -14.86 15.01 -13.86
C PHE A 238 -16.27 14.48 -14.09
N SER A 239 -16.69 13.54 -13.25
CA SER A 239 -18.04 12.99 -13.26
C SER A 239 -19.08 14.11 -13.22
N GLN A 240 -20.17 13.90 -13.95
CA GLN A 240 -21.37 14.74 -13.89
C GLN A 240 -22.56 13.95 -13.33
N ASP A 241 -22.33 12.72 -12.84
CA ASP A 241 -23.39 11.90 -12.28
C ASP A 241 -23.77 12.41 -10.89
N GLU A 242 -25.05 12.67 -10.67
CA GLU A 242 -25.57 13.21 -9.40
C GLU A 242 -25.27 12.30 -8.19
N ILE A 243 -25.19 10.98 -8.40
CA ILE A 243 -24.81 10.05 -7.33
C ILE A 243 -23.33 10.24 -7.01
N LEU A 244 -22.45 10.11 -8.01
CA LEU A 244 -21.01 10.16 -7.77
C LEU A 244 -20.52 11.54 -7.32
N THR A 245 -21.18 12.62 -7.76
CA THR A 245 -20.81 14.00 -7.41
C THR A 245 -21.24 14.42 -6.00
N SER A 246 -21.95 13.57 -5.24
CA SER A 246 -22.21 13.81 -3.81
C SER A 246 -21.05 13.39 -2.90
N TYR A 247 -19.90 13.04 -3.48
CA TYR A 247 -18.66 12.64 -2.79
C TYR A 247 -17.95 13.77 -2.02
#